data_AF-A0A2G9XKU2-F1
#
_entry.id   AF-A0A2G9XKU2-F1
#
_cell.length_a   1.000
_cell.length_b   1.000
_cell.length_c   1.000
_cell.angle_alpha   90.00
_cell.angle_beta   90.00
_cell.angle_gamma   90.00
#
_symmetry.space_group_name_H-M   'P 1'
#
loop_
_entity.id
_entity.type
_entity.pdbx_description
1 polymer ?
#
loop_
_entity_poly.entity_id
_entity_poly.type
_entity_poly.pdbx_seq_one_letter_code
_entity_poly.pdbx_strand_id
1 'polypeptide(L)'
;NKSDEREDIWHASLAGEVEVVKNLKVVADIGAERNPDKASDTHPAFIVGGLIYSLSESFDIDFGVKGGLNKTEADYSILTGITMRF
;
A
#
# COMPACT_ATOMS: atom_id res chain seq x y z
N ASN A 1 26.15 13.72 -11.84
CA ASN A 1 24.86 13.13 -11.49
C ASN A 1 24.46 13.70 -10.14
N LYS A 2 23.66 14.77 -10.10
CA LYS A 2 23.13 15.36 -8.86
C LYS A 2 21.61 15.30 -9.01
N SER A 3 21.00 14.18 -8.62
CA SER A 3 19.54 14.14 -8.50
C SER A 3 19.16 15.15 -7.44
N ASP A 4 18.42 16.18 -7.83
CA ASP A 4 17.92 17.24 -6.94
C ASP A 4 16.67 16.76 -6.19
N GLU A 5 16.73 15.53 -5.67
CA GLU A 5 15.63 14.88 -4.95
C GLU A 5 15.55 15.44 -3.52
N ARG A 6 14.33 15.54 -2.97
CA ARG A 6 14.08 15.94 -1.57
C ARG A 6 14.74 14.92 -0.64
N GLU A 7 15.56 15.42 0.30
CA GLU A 7 16.22 14.57 1.30
C GLU A 7 15.25 14.10 2.40
N ASP A 8 14.22 14.89 2.71
CA ASP A 8 13.19 14.55 3.70
C ASP A 8 11.93 13.97 3.03
N ILE A 9 11.78 12.65 3.13
CA ILE A 9 10.58 11.92 2.72
C ILE A 9 9.83 11.46 3.98
N TRP A 10 8.52 11.72 4.03
CA TRP A 10 7.63 11.14 5.03
C TRP A 10 6.57 10.29 4.35
N HIS A 11 6.11 9.26 5.06
CA HIS A 11 5.01 8.40 4.64
C HIS A 11 4.08 8.23 5.84
N ALA A 12 2.79 8.45 5.64
CA ALA A 12 1.78 8.26 6.67
C ALA A 12 0.60 7.50 6.06
N SER A 13 0.17 6.44 6.73
CA SER A 13 -0.97 5.65 6.30
C SER A 13 -1.81 5.16 7.48
N LEU A 14 -3.05 4.79 7.19
CA LEU A 14 -4.00 4.23 8.13
C LEU A 14 -4.61 2.98 7.49
N ALA A 15 -4.31 1.84 8.11
CA ALA A 15 -4.78 0.54 7.67
C ALA A 15 -5.81 -0.06 8.64
N GLY A 16 -6.78 -0.78 8.09
CA GLY A 16 -7.74 -1.59 8.84
C GLY A 16 -7.87 -2.97 8.21
N GLU A 17 -8.01 -3.99 9.06
CA GLU A 17 -8.32 -5.35 8.64
C GLU A 17 -9.56 -5.88 9.36
N VAL A 18 -10.33 -6.73 8.68
CA VAL A 18 -11.48 -7.43 9.26
C VAL A 18 -11.54 -8.86 8.74
N GLU A 19 -11.68 -9.81 9.66
CA GLU A 19 -11.96 -11.20 9.29
C GLU A 19 -13.44 -11.31 8.87
N VAL A 20 -13.66 -11.68 7.61
CA VAL A 20 -15.02 -11.76 7.04
C VAL A 20 -15.57 -13.18 7.06
N VAL A 21 -14.70 -14.17 6.88
CA VAL A 21 -14.97 -15.60 7.08
C VAL A 21 -13.70 -16.27 7.58
N LYS A 22 -13.83 -17.49 8.12
CA LYS A 22 -12.69 -18.25 8.61
C LYS A 22 -11.56 -18.29 7.57
N ASN A 23 -10.36 -17.86 7.99
CA ASN A 23 -9.15 -17.81 7.18
C ASN A 23 -9.17 -16.78 6.02
N LEU A 24 -10.14 -15.86 5.96
CA LEU A 24 -10.18 -14.79 4.96
C LEU A 24 -10.38 -13.44 5.65
N LYS A 25 -9.42 -12.54 5.45
CA LYS A 25 -9.48 -11.16 5.90
C LYS A 25 -9.63 -10.22 4.71
N VAL A 26 -10.40 -9.16 4.91
CA VAL A 26 -10.42 -7.99 4.02
C VAL A 26 -9.54 -6.93 4.66
N VAL A 27 -8.71 -6.28 3.86
CA VAL A 27 -7.85 -5.18 4.28
C VAL A 27 -8.09 -3.94 3.45
N ALA A 28 -7.98 -2.78 4.09
CA ALA A 28 -7.96 -1.49 3.44
C ALA A 28 -6.86 -0.63 4.05
N ASP A 29 -6.11 0.07 3.22
CA ASP A 29 -5.08 1.02 3.65
C ASP A 29 -5.26 2.32 2.85
N ILE A 30 -5.09 3.46 3.50
CA ILE A 30 -5.09 4.76 2.85
C ILE A 30 -3.91 5.56 3.38
N GLY A 31 -3.15 6.17 2.49
CA GLY A 31 -1.96 6.89 2.88
C GLY A 31 -1.58 8.00 1.93
N ALA A 32 -0.62 8.79 2.39
CA ALA A 32 0.02 9.82 1.61
C ALA A 32 1.52 9.83 1.91
N GLU A 33 2.29 10.27 0.93
CA GLU A 33 3.73 10.37 1.02
C GLU A 33 4.25 11.70 0.50
N ARG A 34 5.40 12.14 1.01
CA ARG A 34 6.04 13.35 0.49
C ARG A 34 6.55 13.07 -0.92
N ASN A 35 6.20 13.96 -1.84
CA ASN A 35 6.73 13.90 -3.18
C ASN A 35 8.27 14.03 -3.15
N PRO A 36 9.03 13.09 -3.74
CA PRO A 36 10.49 13.19 -3.84
C PRO A 36 10.95 14.32 -4.78
N ASP A 37 10.09 14.76 -5.71
CA ASP A 37 10.34 15.92 -6.56
C ASP A 37 10.24 17.22 -5.75
N LYS A 38 11.35 17.97 -5.67
CA LYS A 38 11.39 19.30 -5.04
C LYS A 38 10.46 20.31 -5.69
N ALA A 39 10.24 20.20 -7.00
CA ALA A 39 9.46 21.12 -7.80
C ALA A 39 7.94 20.87 -7.71
N SER A 40 7.51 19.76 -7.09
CA SER A 40 6.11 19.42 -6.94
C SER A 40 5.65 19.51 -5.48
N ASP A 41 4.69 20.41 -5.24
CA ASP A 41 3.99 20.50 -3.95
C ASP A 41 2.81 19.53 -3.83
N THR A 42 2.53 18.72 -4.87
CA THR A 42 1.47 17.70 -4.83
C THR A 42 2.05 16.40 -4.28
N HIS A 43 1.57 15.99 -3.12
CA HIS A 43 1.99 14.77 -2.42
C HIS A 43 1.20 13.56 -2.93
N PRO A 44 1.85 12.47 -3.37
CA PRO A 44 1.14 11.26 -3.74
C PRO A 44 0.27 10.77 -2.59
N ALA A 45 -0.96 10.41 -2.92
CA ALA A 45 -1.93 9.85 -1.99
C ALA A 45 -2.50 8.59 -2.65
N PHE A 46 -2.71 7.55 -1.86
CA PHE A 46 -3.11 6.25 -2.35
C PHE A 46 -4.16 5.61 -1.46
N ILE A 47 -4.89 4.67 -2.04
CA ILE A 47 -5.74 3.72 -1.33
C ILE A 47 -5.37 2.32 -1.79
N VAL A 48 -5.33 1.36 -0.87
CA VAL A 48 -5.17 -0.06 -1.12
C VAL A 48 -6.40 -0.77 -0.59
N GLY A 49 -6.97 -1.66 -1.39
CA GLY A 49 -7.95 -2.64 -0.94
C GLY A 49 -7.43 -4.04 -1.26
N GLY A 50 -7.59 -4.99 -0.34
CA GLY A 50 -7.08 -6.33 -0.56
C GLY A 50 -7.76 -7.41 0.27
N LEU A 51 -7.34 -8.63 0.01
CA LEU A 51 -7.75 -9.85 0.67
C LEU A 51 -6.50 -10.59 1.14
N ILE A 52 -6.57 -11.16 2.33
CA ILE A 52 -5.55 -12.05 2.88
C ILE A 52 -6.24 -13.38 3.16
N TYR A 53 -5.73 -14.46 2.58
CA TYR A 53 -6.22 -15.81 2.77
C TYR A 53 -5.15 -16.69 3.44
N SER A 54 -5.48 -17.22 4.61
CA SER A 54 -4.61 -18.11 5.38
C SER A 54 -4.79 -19.56 4.95
N LEU A 55 -3.82 -20.12 4.24
CA LEU A 55 -3.81 -21.55 3.90
C LEU A 55 -3.47 -22.43 5.11
N SER A 56 -2.68 -21.90 6.03
CA SER A 56 -2.37 -22.51 7.32
C SER A 56 -2.11 -21.41 8.36
N GLU A 57 -1.92 -21.79 9.63
CA GLU A 57 -1.56 -20.82 10.70
C GLU A 57 -0.22 -20.11 10.44
N SER A 58 0.58 -20.61 9.50
CA SER A 58 1.93 -20.12 9.19
C SER A 58 2.08 -19.62 7.75
N PHE A 59 1.04 -19.69 6.92
CA PHE A 59 1.12 -19.37 5.49
C PHE A 59 -0.11 -18.60 5.03
N ASP A 60 0.11 -17.35 4.63
CA ASP A 60 -0.92 -16.46 4.08
C ASP A 60 -0.59 -16.11 2.62
N ILE A 61 -1.62 -15.99 1.79
CA ILE A 61 -1.54 -15.40 0.45
C ILE A 61 -2.36 -14.12 0.46
N ASP A 62 -1.82 -13.05 -0.10
CA ASP A 62 -2.50 -11.77 -0.21
C ASP A 62 -2.64 -11.32 -1.67
N PHE A 63 -3.78 -10.68 -1.94
CA PHE A 63 -4.09 -10.05 -3.21
C PHE A 63 -4.68 -8.66 -2.94
N GLY A 64 -4.17 -7.64 -3.60
CA GLY A 64 -4.64 -6.28 -3.42
C GLY A 64 -4.58 -5.45 -4.69
N VAL A 65 -5.32 -4.35 -4.67
CA VAL A 65 -5.27 -3.30 -5.69
C VAL A 65 -4.98 -1.99 -4.99
N LYS A 66 -3.89 -1.34 -5.41
CA LYS A 66 -3.56 0.04 -5.02
C LYS A 66 -4.06 0.97 -6.11
N GLY A 67 -4.73 2.04 -5.74
CA GLY A 67 -5.15 3.12 -6.64
C GLY A 67 -4.58 4.45 -6.18
N GLY A 68 -4.11 5.25 -7.14
CA GLY A 68 -3.71 6.62 -6.90
C GLY A 68 -4.93 7.52 -6.67
N LEU A 69 -4.90 8.31 -5.60
CA LEU A 69 -5.91 9.34 -5.30
C LEU A 69 -5.58 10.69 -5.96
N ASN A 70 -4.40 10.81 -6.59
CA ASN A 70 -4.00 11.97 -7.37
C ASN A 70 -3.04 11.59 -8.51
N LYS A 71 -2.80 12.54 -9.41
CA LYS A 71 -2.00 12.37 -10.64
C LYS A 71 -0.52 12.08 -10.40
N THR A 72 -0.05 12.22 -9.16
CA THR A 72 1.35 11.98 -8.80
C THR A 72 1.58 10.50 -8.46
N GLU A 73 0.51 9.78 -8.09
CA GLU A 73 0.52 8.35 -7.85
C GLU A 73 0.13 7.58 -9.13
N ALA A 74 0.55 6.31 -9.25
CA ALA A 74 0.12 5.45 -10.35
C ALA A 74 -1.41 5.25 -10.34
N ASP A 75 -2.04 5.25 -11.52
CA ASP A 75 -3.50 5.14 -11.64
C ASP A 75 -4.04 3.89 -10.94
N TYR A 76 -3.37 2.74 -11.15
CA TYR A 76 -3.62 1.51 -10.42
C TYR A 76 -2.40 0.58 -10.46
N SER A 77 -2.24 -0.22 -9.39
CA SER A 77 -1.24 -1.27 -9.26
C SER A 77 -1.88 -2.51 -8.65
N ILE A 78 -1.51 -3.69 -9.15
CA ILE A 78 -1.93 -4.97 -8.59
C ILE A 78 -0.83 -5.45 -7.64
N LEU A 79 -1.23 -5.88 -6.45
CA LEU A 79 -0.37 -6.39 -5.40
C LEU A 79 -0.68 -7.87 -5.19
N THR A 80 0.36 -8.69 -5.14
CA THR A 80 0.26 -10.12 -4.81
C THR A 80 1.43 -10.50 -3.91
N GLY A 81 1.14 -11.18 -2.81
CA GLY A 81 2.14 -11.51 -1.81
C GLY A 81 1.91 -12.86 -1.14
N ILE A 82 2.95 -13.30 -0.44
CA ILE A 82 2.95 -14.50 0.40
C ILE A 82 3.61 -14.10 1.71
N THR A 83 2.99 -14.45 2.83
CA THR A 83 3.56 -14.28 4.17
C THR A 83 3.79 -15.64 4.81
N MET A 84 5.00 -15.86 5.33
CA MET A 84 5.37 -17.07 6.07
C MET A 84 5.80 -16.72 7.49
N ARG A 85 5.29 -17.48 8.48
CA ARG A 85 5.65 -17.34 9.91
C ARG A 85 6.44 -18.57 10.36
N PHE A 86 7.52 -18.36 11.13
CA PHE A 86 8.43 -19.41 11.63
C PHE A 86 8.52 -19.38 13.15
#